data_AF-A0A9D9GLN7-F1
#
_entry.id   AF-A0A9D9GLN7-F1
#
_cell.length_a   1.000
_cell.length_b   1.000
_cell.length_c   1.000
_cell.angle_alpha   90.00
_cell.angle_beta   90.00
_cell.angle_gamma   90.00
#
_symmetry.space_group_name_H-M   'P 1'
#
loop_
_entity.id
_entity.type
_entity.pdbx_description
1 polymer ?
#
loop_
_entity_poly.entity_id
_entity_poly.type
_entity_poly.pdbx_seq_one_letter_code
_entity_poly.pdbx_strand_id
1 'polypeptide(L)'
;VVGGDLSAAGATVKTSGITKATHLALASRASVTAKASCVAVELPSGKVREALNLVDHPELIGRKIYVKGNVVESYFSTVGLKGCSEWQD
;
A
#
# COMPACT_ATOMS: atom_id res chain seq x y z
N VAL A 1 -1.80 -1.70 7.08
CA VAL A 1 -1.15 -2.22 5.85
C VAL A 1 -1.50 -3.68 5.69
N VAL A 2 -1.93 -4.08 4.50
CA VAL A 2 -2.38 -5.46 4.21
C VAL A 2 -1.59 -6.16 3.11
N GLY A 3 -0.71 -5.45 2.40
CA GLY A 3 0.18 -6.06 1.39
C GLY A 3 0.91 -5.02 0.54
N GLY A 4 1.79 -5.47 -0.36
CA GLY A 4 2.68 -4.57 -1.13
C GLY A 4 2.63 -4.66 -2.65
N ASP A 5 2.15 -5.76 -3.21
CA ASP A 5 2.08 -5.94 -4.66
C ASP A 5 0.63 -5.94 -5.12
N LEU A 6 0.17 -4.77 -5.61
CA LEU A 6 -1.14 -4.63 -6.26
C LEU A 6 -1.02 -4.62 -7.78
N SER A 7 0.19 -4.69 -8.32
CA SER A 7 0.45 -4.65 -9.77
C SER A 7 0.11 -5.98 -10.46
N ALA A 8 0.13 -7.09 -9.71
CA ALA A 8 -0.27 -8.39 -10.22
C ALA A 8 -1.77 -8.44 -10.57
N ALA A 9 -2.12 -9.23 -11.59
CA ALA A 9 -3.50 -9.48 -12.01
C ALA A 9 -4.33 -10.29 -10.99
N GLY A 10 -3.71 -10.74 -9.88
CA GLY A 10 -4.39 -11.50 -8.84
C GLY A 10 -5.43 -10.69 -8.06
N ALA A 11 -6.45 -11.38 -7.57
CA ALA A 11 -7.53 -10.79 -6.77
C ALA A 11 -7.13 -10.52 -5.30
N THR A 12 -5.97 -11.00 -4.85
CA THR A 12 -5.49 -10.88 -3.48
C THR A 12 -4.20 -10.07 -3.38
N VAL A 13 -4.04 -9.33 -2.29
CA VAL A 13 -2.79 -8.61 -1.99
C VAL A 13 -1.71 -9.57 -1.49
N LYS A 14 -0.46 -9.35 -1.90
CA LYS A 14 0.68 -10.15 -1.43
C LYS A 14 1.23 -9.60 -0.12
N THR A 15 1.48 -10.50 0.83
CA THR A 15 2.15 -10.23 2.11
C THR A 15 3.57 -10.80 2.18
N SER A 16 4.03 -11.52 1.16
CA SER A 16 5.37 -12.08 1.06
C SER A 16 5.87 -12.02 -0.38
N GLY A 17 7.20 -12.10 -0.57
CA GLY A 17 7.83 -11.99 -1.89
C GLY A 17 7.57 -10.64 -2.57
N ILE A 18 7.47 -9.57 -1.79
CA ILE A 18 7.22 -8.23 -2.30
C ILE A 18 8.51 -7.71 -2.94
N THR A 19 8.40 -7.24 -4.19
CA THR A 19 9.54 -6.74 -4.99
C THR A 19 9.33 -5.31 -5.47
N LYS A 20 8.20 -4.69 -5.13
CA LYS A 20 7.83 -3.34 -5.56
C LYS A 20 7.80 -2.43 -4.34
N ALA A 21 8.75 -1.51 -4.27
CA ALA A 21 8.81 -0.51 -3.21
C ALA A 21 7.92 0.71 -3.46
N THR A 22 7.26 0.81 -4.61
CA THR A 22 6.58 2.04 -5.07
C THR A 22 5.13 2.15 -4.61
N HIS A 23 4.59 1.13 -3.95
CA HIS A 23 3.20 1.11 -3.53
C HIS A 23 2.97 0.13 -2.38
N LEU A 24 1.86 0.31 -1.68
CA LEU A 24 1.34 -0.64 -0.69
C LEU A 24 -0.20 -0.66 -0.70
N ALA A 25 -0.78 -1.65 -0.04
CA ALA A 25 -2.22 -1.80 0.14
C ALA A 25 -2.62 -1.41 1.58
N LEU A 26 -3.61 -0.53 1.70
CA LEU A 26 -4.30 -0.25 2.96
C LEU A 26 -5.72 -0.78 2.93
N ALA A 27 -6.21 -1.21 4.08
CA ALA A 27 -7.60 -1.59 4.29
C ALA A 27 -8.01 -1.21 5.70
N SER A 28 -9.32 -1.24 5.98
CA SER A 28 -9.89 -0.92 7.29
C SER A 28 -9.50 -1.94 8.38
N ARG A 29 -9.14 -3.17 8.01
CA ARG A 29 -8.74 -4.26 8.93
C ARG A 29 -7.55 -5.03 8.36
N ALA A 30 -6.68 -5.53 9.25
CA ALA A 30 -5.50 -6.30 8.87
C ALA A 30 -5.82 -7.66 8.20
N SER A 31 -7.00 -8.23 8.46
CA SER A 31 -7.45 -9.51 7.90
C SER A 31 -7.95 -9.41 6.46
N VAL A 32 -8.02 -8.20 5.87
CA VAL A 32 -8.48 -8.02 4.49
C VAL A 32 -7.39 -8.46 3.53
N THR A 33 -7.72 -9.42 2.67
CA THR A 33 -6.80 -9.94 1.64
C THR A 33 -7.26 -9.62 0.22
N ALA A 34 -8.54 -9.29 0.03
CA ALA A 34 -9.11 -8.98 -1.29
C ALA A 34 -8.64 -7.60 -1.78
N LYS A 35 -8.03 -7.56 -2.97
CA LYS A 35 -7.53 -6.34 -3.62
C LYS A 35 -8.63 -5.29 -3.82
N ALA A 36 -9.83 -5.73 -4.20
CA ALA A 36 -10.99 -4.87 -4.39
C ALA A 36 -11.50 -4.21 -3.09
N SER A 37 -11.11 -4.74 -1.93
CA SER A 37 -11.44 -4.19 -0.62
C SER A 37 -10.29 -3.37 -0.02
N CYS A 38 -9.28 -3.04 -0.81
CA CYS A 38 -8.11 -2.28 -0.41
C CYS A 38 -8.04 -0.95 -1.16
N VAL A 39 -7.41 0.04 -0.53
CA VAL A 39 -6.94 1.27 -1.15
C VAL A 39 -5.48 1.07 -1.55
N ALA A 40 -5.17 1.30 -2.82
CA ALA A 40 -3.79 1.31 -3.30
C ALA A 40 -3.12 2.64 -2.92
N VAL A 41 -1.97 2.61 -2.25
CA VAL A 41 -1.24 3.81 -1.86
C VAL A 41 0.05 3.91 -2.66
N GLU A 42 0.24 5.01 -3.37
CA GLU A 42 1.49 5.35 -4.02
C GLU A 42 2.53 5.78 -2.99
N LEU A 43 3.74 5.24 -3.12
CA LEU A 43 4.91 5.65 -2.35
C LEU A 43 5.86 6.40 -3.29
N PRO A 44 5.75 7.74 -3.41
CA PRO A 44 6.65 8.52 -4.25
C PRO A 44 8.08 8.46 -3.71
N SER A 45 9.05 8.76 -4.58
CA SER A 45 10.47 8.71 -4.19
C SER A 45 10.76 9.65 -3.01
N GLY A 46 11.68 9.23 -2.15
CA GLY A 46 12.09 9.95 -0.95
C GLY A 46 11.47 9.37 0.33
N LYS A 47 11.34 10.23 1.34
CA LYS A 47 11.10 9.82 2.74
C LYS A 47 9.90 8.90 2.95
N VAL A 48 8.79 9.15 2.25
CA VAL A 48 7.57 8.33 2.38
C VAL A 48 7.83 6.89 1.93
N ARG A 49 8.50 6.70 0.78
CA ARG A 49 8.88 5.37 0.30
C ARG A 49 9.93 4.73 1.18
N GLU A 50 10.96 5.48 1.55
CA GLU A 50 12.02 4.98 2.43
C GLU A 50 11.43 4.41 3.72
N ALA A 51 10.45 5.09 4.33
CA ALA A 51 9.85 4.65 5.59
C ALA A 51 8.76 3.57 5.48
N LEU A 52 8.02 3.50 4.37
CA LEU A 52 6.81 2.67 4.28
C LEU A 52 6.90 1.49 3.31
N ASN A 53 7.96 1.38 2.53
CA ASN A 53 8.04 0.34 1.51
C ASN A 53 8.18 -1.05 2.15
N LEU A 54 7.40 -2.02 1.66
CA LEU A 54 7.37 -3.37 2.24
C LEU A 54 8.49 -4.29 1.73
N VAL A 55 9.37 -3.80 0.85
CA VAL A 55 10.58 -4.54 0.45
C VAL A 55 11.60 -4.46 1.59
N ASP A 56 11.81 -3.26 2.11
CA ASP A 56 12.73 -3.00 3.21
C ASP A 56 12.06 -3.13 4.59
N HIS A 57 10.73 -2.88 4.66
CA HIS A 57 9.93 -2.88 5.89
C HIS A 57 8.80 -3.91 5.91
N PRO A 58 9.08 -5.23 5.79
CA PRO A 58 8.06 -6.27 5.85
C PRO A 58 7.28 -6.30 7.18
N GLU A 59 7.86 -5.79 8.27
CA GLU A 59 7.24 -5.66 9.60
C GLU A 59 6.02 -4.72 9.63
N LEU A 60 5.86 -3.85 8.62
CA LEU A 60 4.70 -2.97 8.54
C LEU A 60 3.41 -3.72 8.18
N ILE A 61 3.49 -4.95 7.69
CA ILE A 61 2.31 -5.78 7.40
C ILE A 61 1.53 -6.01 8.69
N GLY A 62 0.22 -5.74 8.65
CA GLY A 62 -0.66 -5.81 9.82
C GLY A 62 -0.61 -4.58 10.73
N ARG A 63 0.32 -3.65 10.53
CA ARG A 63 0.38 -2.38 11.29
C ARG A 63 -0.67 -1.40 10.81
N LYS A 64 -1.14 -0.56 11.71
CA LYS A 64 -1.96 0.61 11.39
C LYS A 64 -1.02 1.77 11.09
N ILE A 65 -1.26 2.48 10.00
CA ILE A 65 -0.53 3.69 9.64
C ILE A 65 -1.53 4.73 9.13
N TYR A 66 -1.15 6.00 9.18
CA TYR A 66 -1.83 7.10 8.53
C TYR A 66 -0.97 7.61 7.39
N VAL A 67 -1.57 7.87 6.23
CA VAL A 67 -0.90 8.42 5.06
C VAL A 67 -1.79 9.50 4.47
N LYS A 68 -1.20 10.65 4.13
CA LYS A 68 -1.89 11.76 3.50
C LYS A 68 -1.51 11.83 2.02
N GLY A 69 -2.51 11.92 1.16
CA GLY A 69 -2.37 12.07 -0.28
C GLY A 69 -3.71 12.40 -0.93
N ASN A 70 -3.76 12.35 -2.26
CA ASN A 70 -4.93 12.66 -3.06
C ASN A 70 -5.66 11.37 -3.45
N VAL A 71 -6.97 11.32 -3.18
CA VAL A 71 -7.81 10.19 -3.59
C VAL A 71 -7.99 10.21 -5.11
N VAL A 72 -7.76 9.07 -5.76
CA VAL A 72 -7.99 8.87 -7.19
C VAL A 72 -8.94 7.70 -7.40
N GLU A 73 -9.81 7.81 -8.41
CA GLU A 73 -10.85 6.80 -8.68
C GLU A 73 -10.26 5.45 -9.14
N SER A 74 -9.08 5.46 -9.77
CA SER A 74 -8.43 4.24 -10.24
C SER A 74 -6.92 4.29 -10.09
N TYR A 75 -6.40 3.35 -9.30
CA TYR A 75 -4.99 2.98 -9.19
C TYR A 75 -4.92 1.47 -8.95
N PHE A 76 -4.32 0.73 -9.88
CA PHE A 76 -4.36 -0.75 -9.89
C PHE A 76 -5.78 -1.35 -9.88
N SER A 77 -6.72 -0.71 -10.59
CA SER A 77 -8.13 -1.14 -10.69
C SER A 77 -8.90 -1.12 -9.36
N THR A 78 -8.43 -0.34 -8.39
CA THR A 78 -9.14 0.00 -7.15
C THR A 78 -9.01 1.49 -6.86
N VAL A 79 -9.71 1.99 -5.85
CA VAL A 79 -9.52 3.35 -5.34
C VAL A 79 -8.08 3.52 -4.86
N GLY A 80 -7.45 4.61 -5.25
CA GLY A 80 -6.05 4.90 -4.96
C GLY A 80 -5.84 6.13 -4.11
N LEU A 81 -4.67 6.21 -3.48
CA LEU A 81 -4.10 7.41 -2.90
C LEU A 81 -2.78 7.72 -3.62
N LYS A 82 -2.68 8.90 -4.23
CA LYS A 82 -1.49 9.35 -4.98
C LYS A 82 -0.89 10.63 -4.42
N GLY A 83 0.37 10.90 -4.76
CA GLY A 83 1.07 12.11 -4.30
C GLY A 83 1.22 12.15 -2.78
N CYS A 84 1.48 11.00 -2.16
CA CYS A 84 1.62 10.89 -0.72
C CYS A 84 2.84 11.69 -0.22
N SER A 85 2.64 12.58 0.75
CA SER A 85 3.70 13.48 1.24
C SER A 85 3.99 13.34 2.73
N GLU A 86 3.01 12.89 3.52
CA GLU A 86 3.08 12.80 4.98
C GLU A 86 2.55 11.43 5.45
N TRP A 87 3.14 10.89 6.53
CA TRP A 87 2.69 9.66 7.17
C TRP A 87 2.88 9.70 8.69
N GLN A 88 2.19 8.81 9.39
CA GLN A 88 2.35 8.54 10.82
C GLN A 88 2.16 7.04 11.07
N ASP A 89 3.03 6.48 11.91
CA ASP A 89 3.07 5.08 12.34
C ASP A 89 2.22 4.77 13.59
#